data_AF-A0A953ZC75-F1
#
_entry.id   AF-A0A953ZC75-F1
#
_cell.length_a   1.000
_cell.length_b   1.000
_cell.length_c   1.000
_cell.angle_alpha   90.00
_cell.angle_beta   90.00
_cell.angle_gamma   90.00
#
_symmetry.space_group_name_H-M   'P 1'
#
loop_
_entity.id
_entity.type
_entity.pdbx_description
1 polymer ?
#
loop_
_entity_poly.entity_id
_entity_poly.type
_entity_poly.pdbx_seq_one_letter_code
_entity_poly.pdbx_strand_id
1 'polypeptide(L)'
;MIRQFLLLALICAGMAGVASAQMSGTYTVNNAGGANFTSLGAAFTALETQGVNGAVVIEIYDDGGTYTTTNEYALGTGNGTTTAAAVSGLSATNTLTIRAASGENPVFSGSSAISKFGTSYTGTIAFANTSYTTVEGLTVLGGTSFGIHLYSDTTTTNFTVRRCTVYNCGVGIYLYGNGGTVNNSFVENNFVYNCPVTGSFASFSQGAIGFRRPSSVTLQHNTVVRNSGTTYGAYGWSGGTTYKPTFRYNIGIAQVSGSKC
;
A
#
# COMPACT_ATOMS: atom_id res chain seq x y z
N MET A 1 -53.69 27.90 9.54
CA MET A 1 -52.49 28.02 8.68
C MET A 1 -51.16 28.12 9.44
N ILE A 2 -51.10 28.63 10.67
CA ILE A 2 -49.82 28.72 11.45
C ILE A 2 -49.27 27.34 11.89
N ARG A 3 -50.11 26.32 12.11
CA ARG A 3 -49.67 24.98 12.53
C ARG A 3 -48.94 24.15 11.46
N GLN A 4 -49.06 24.49 10.18
CA GLN A 4 -48.44 23.73 9.08
C GLN A 4 -47.01 24.20 8.77
N PHE A 5 -46.68 25.46 9.08
CA PHE A 5 -45.31 25.98 8.94
C PHE A 5 -44.36 25.50 10.06
N LEU A 6 -44.89 25.17 11.25
CA LEU A 6 -44.08 24.67 12.37
C LEU A 6 -43.58 23.23 12.15
N LEU A 7 -44.32 22.41 11.38
CA LEU A 7 -43.95 21.01 11.13
C LEU A 7 -42.83 20.89 10.07
N LEU A 8 -42.78 21.82 9.10
CA LEU A 8 -41.75 21.82 8.05
C LEU A 8 -40.38 22.31 8.57
N ALA A 9 -40.36 23.23 9.54
CA ALA A 9 -39.13 23.68 10.19
C ALA A 9 -38.50 22.60 11.10
N LEU A 10 -39.32 21.73 11.71
CA LEU A 10 -38.84 20.64 12.57
C LEU A 10 -38.26 19.46 11.77
N ILE A 11 -38.73 19.24 10.53
CA ILE A 11 -38.20 18.22 9.62
C ILE A 11 -36.81 18.63 9.09
N CYS A 12 -36.58 19.93 8.83
CA CYS A 12 -35.27 20.41 8.38
C CYS A 12 -34.20 20.38 9.49
N ALA A 13 -34.59 20.46 10.77
CA ALA A 13 -33.66 20.38 11.90
C ALA A 13 -33.20 18.94 12.23
N GLY A 14 -33.90 17.91 11.71
CA GLY A 14 -33.58 16.50 11.93
C GLY A 14 -32.51 15.92 10.99
N MET A 15 -32.05 16.68 9.99
CA MET A 15 -31.07 16.22 9.00
C MET A 15 -29.68 16.84 9.17
N ALA A 16 -29.36 17.35 10.37
CA ALA A 16 -27.97 17.64 10.72
C ALA A 16 -27.20 16.32 10.74
N GLY A 17 -26.68 15.91 9.59
CA GLY A 17 -25.83 14.73 9.46
C GLY A 17 -24.70 14.86 10.47
N VAL A 18 -24.58 13.89 11.37
CA VAL A 18 -23.44 13.78 12.26
C VAL A 18 -22.21 13.66 11.36
N ALA A 19 -21.42 14.73 11.26
CA ALA A 19 -20.16 14.67 10.55
C ALA A 19 -19.33 13.57 11.21
N SER A 20 -19.01 12.51 10.48
CA SER A 20 -18.16 11.44 11.03
C SER A 20 -16.85 12.08 11.46
N ALA A 21 -16.46 11.87 12.72
CA ALA A 21 -15.18 12.35 13.21
C ALA A 21 -14.07 11.75 12.33
N GLN A 22 -13.22 12.60 11.75
CA GLN A 22 -12.11 12.15 10.93
C GLN A 22 -11.04 11.49 11.80
N MET A 23 -10.32 10.52 11.24
CA MET A 23 -9.31 9.78 11.99
C MET A 23 -8.10 10.67 12.32
N SER A 24 -7.61 10.51 13.54
CA SER A 24 -6.34 11.08 14.02
C SER A 24 -5.83 10.25 15.21
N GLY A 25 -4.51 10.23 15.43
CA GLY A 25 -3.90 9.49 16.53
C GLY A 25 -3.45 8.07 16.16
N THR A 26 -3.33 7.22 17.18
CA THR A 26 -2.89 5.81 17.00
C THR A 26 -4.09 4.88 17.08
N TYR A 27 -4.16 3.94 16.13
CA TYR A 27 -5.13 2.86 16.07
C TYR A 27 -4.39 1.53 16.03
N THR A 28 -5.03 0.49 16.53
CA THR A 28 -4.47 -0.86 16.55
C THR A 28 -5.26 -1.81 15.66
N VAL A 29 -4.55 -2.74 15.02
CA VAL A 29 -5.12 -3.89 14.29
C VAL A 29 -4.61 -5.16 14.97
N ASN A 30 -5.53 -6.05 15.35
CA ASN A 30 -5.21 -7.35 15.92
C ASN A 30 -6.25 -8.40 15.48
N ASN A 31 -5.82 -9.43 14.75
CA ASN A 31 -6.68 -10.53 14.31
C ASN A 31 -7.14 -11.47 15.45
N ALA A 32 -6.54 -11.37 16.65
CA ALA A 32 -7.07 -12.02 17.86
C ALA A 32 -8.22 -11.24 18.52
N GLY A 33 -8.50 -10.00 18.08
CA GLY A 33 -9.46 -9.09 18.72
C GLY A 33 -8.83 -8.15 19.74
N GLY A 34 -9.65 -7.40 20.48
CA GLY A 34 -9.19 -6.46 21.52
C GLY A 34 -8.52 -5.18 21.02
N ALA A 35 -8.43 -4.98 19.71
CA ALA A 35 -7.89 -3.80 19.04
C ALA A 35 -8.98 -2.89 18.46
N ASN A 36 -8.60 -1.75 17.89
CA ASN A 36 -9.55 -0.88 17.18
C ASN A 36 -10.14 -1.55 15.94
N PHE A 37 -9.36 -2.41 15.28
CA PHE A 37 -9.77 -3.17 14.10
C PHE A 37 -9.28 -4.62 14.19
N THR A 38 -10.02 -5.55 13.60
CA THR A 38 -9.61 -6.97 13.52
C THR A 38 -8.80 -7.29 12.26
N SER A 39 -8.77 -6.39 11.28
CA SER A 39 -8.06 -6.56 10.01
C SER A 39 -7.55 -5.22 9.48
N LEU A 40 -6.53 -5.29 8.61
CA LEU A 40 -6.05 -4.10 7.90
C LEU A 40 -7.12 -3.58 6.92
N GLY A 41 -7.92 -4.47 6.34
CA GLY A 41 -9.04 -4.11 5.48
C GLY A 41 -10.08 -3.24 6.20
N ALA A 42 -10.47 -3.61 7.43
CA ALA A 42 -11.39 -2.80 8.23
C ALA A 42 -10.82 -1.41 8.55
N ALA A 43 -9.51 -1.32 8.83
CA ALA A 43 -8.85 -0.03 9.03
C ALA A 43 -8.82 0.81 7.74
N PHE A 44 -8.63 0.18 6.57
CA PHE A 44 -8.71 0.86 5.28
C PHE A 44 -10.12 1.36 4.96
N THR A 45 -11.15 0.57 5.21
CA THR A 45 -12.55 1.02 5.07
C THR A 45 -12.83 2.24 5.95
N ALA A 46 -12.34 2.25 7.18
CA ALA A 46 -12.47 3.39 8.08
C ALA A 46 -11.76 4.63 7.55
N LEU A 47 -10.53 4.50 7.05
CA LEU A 47 -9.77 5.59 6.42
C LEU A 47 -10.48 6.16 5.18
N GLU A 48 -11.02 5.31 4.31
CA GLU A 48 -11.77 5.75 3.11
C GLU A 48 -13.08 6.44 3.47
N THR A 49 -13.74 5.99 4.55
CA THR A 49 -15.04 6.53 4.99
C THR A 49 -14.89 7.84 5.75
N GLN A 50 -13.93 7.91 6.67
CA GLN A 50 -13.79 9.02 7.63
C GLN A 50 -12.74 10.04 7.20
N GLY A 51 -11.79 9.65 6.36
CA GLY A 51 -10.61 10.46 6.07
C GLY A 51 -9.72 10.69 7.30
N VAL A 52 -8.78 11.61 7.18
CA VAL A 52 -7.82 11.97 8.23
C VAL A 52 -7.83 13.47 8.51
N ASN A 53 -7.68 13.85 9.78
CA ASN A 53 -7.53 15.25 10.23
C ASN A 53 -6.39 15.40 11.23
N GLY A 54 -5.29 14.70 10.95
CA GLY A 54 -4.09 14.66 11.75
C GLY A 54 -3.27 13.45 11.35
N ALA A 55 -2.08 13.30 11.95
CA ALA A 55 -1.28 12.10 11.75
C ALA A 55 -2.04 10.87 12.28
N VAL A 56 -2.10 9.83 11.46
CA VAL A 56 -2.65 8.52 11.80
C VAL A 56 -1.53 7.49 11.80
N VAL A 57 -1.43 6.75 12.90
CA VAL A 57 -0.57 5.56 13.01
C VAL A 57 -1.47 4.35 13.19
N ILE A 58 -1.31 3.34 12.35
CA ILE A 58 -1.94 2.03 12.49
C ILE A 58 -0.85 1.05 12.94
N GLU A 59 -0.95 0.57 14.17
CA GLU A 59 -0.07 -0.46 14.74
C GLU A 59 -0.68 -1.84 14.55
N ILE A 60 0.06 -2.74 13.91
CA ILE A 60 -0.37 -4.10 13.63
C ILE A 60 0.28 -5.05 14.64
N TYR A 61 -0.55 -5.78 15.37
CA TYR A 61 -0.18 -6.86 16.29
C TYR A 61 -0.29 -8.21 15.60
N ASP A 62 0.43 -9.24 16.05
CA ASP A 62 0.42 -10.57 15.46
C ASP A 62 -0.09 -11.69 16.40
N ASP A 63 -0.73 -11.30 17.50
CA ASP A 63 -1.27 -12.21 18.53
C ASP A 63 -2.20 -13.31 17.96
N GLY A 64 -2.92 -13.04 16.87
CA GLY A 64 -3.82 -13.99 16.21
C GLY A 64 -3.17 -14.75 15.05
N GLY A 65 -1.87 -14.60 14.82
CA GLY A 65 -1.11 -15.23 13.75
C GLY A 65 -1.21 -14.49 12.40
N THR A 66 -1.07 -15.22 11.29
CA THR A 66 -1.03 -14.66 9.94
C THR A 66 -2.36 -13.98 9.55
N TYR A 67 -2.28 -12.78 9.01
CA TYR A 67 -3.39 -12.10 8.35
C TYR A 67 -3.61 -12.66 6.95
N THR A 68 -4.75 -13.33 6.73
CA THR A 68 -5.20 -13.68 5.38
C THR A 68 -5.74 -12.45 4.67
N THR A 69 -5.18 -12.12 3.52
CA THR A 69 -5.59 -10.91 2.79
C THR A 69 -6.91 -11.12 2.06
N THR A 70 -7.72 -10.08 2.03
CA THR A 70 -8.99 -10.01 1.28
C THR A 70 -8.91 -8.87 0.26
N ASN A 71 -9.97 -8.68 -0.52
CA ASN A 71 -10.10 -7.52 -1.43
C ASN A 71 -10.00 -6.18 -0.69
N GLU A 72 -10.40 -6.13 0.58
CA GLU A 72 -10.41 -4.93 1.41
C GLU A 72 -9.00 -4.44 1.77
N TYR A 73 -7.96 -5.25 1.52
CA TYR A 73 -6.55 -4.91 1.76
C TYR A 73 -5.99 -4.01 0.62
N ALA A 74 -6.87 -3.20 0.04
CA ALA A 74 -6.60 -2.28 -1.05
C ALA A 74 -7.10 -0.88 -0.70
N LEU A 75 -6.22 -0.05 -0.12
CA LEU A 75 -6.54 1.33 0.25
C LEU A 75 -6.65 2.20 -1.01
N GLY A 76 -7.62 3.10 -1.06
CA GLY A 76 -7.83 3.99 -2.20
C GLY A 76 -8.74 3.41 -3.29
N THR A 77 -9.38 2.26 -3.04
CA THR A 77 -10.10 1.47 -4.05
C THR A 77 -11.59 1.25 -3.75
N GLY A 78 -12.10 1.82 -2.65
CA GLY A 78 -13.51 1.74 -2.30
C GLY A 78 -13.91 0.31 -1.95
N ASN A 79 -13.20 -0.27 -1.00
CA ASN A 79 -13.35 -1.66 -0.56
C ASN A 79 -12.96 -2.74 -1.60
N GLY A 80 -11.82 -2.56 -2.27
CA GLY A 80 -11.28 -3.57 -3.18
C GLY A 80 -11.95 -3.61 -4.55
N THR A 81 -12.49 -2.48 -5.02
CA THR A 81 -12.96 -2.35 -6.40
C THR A 81 -11.87 -1.74 -7.29
N THR A 82 -12.17 -1.42 -8.55
CA THR A 82 -11.26 -0.62 -9.39
C THR A 82 -11.60 0.89 -9.35
N THR A 83 -12.57 1.28 -8.52
CA THR A 83 -13.02 2.66 -8.38
C THR A 83 -12.14 3.40 -7.39
N ALA A 84 -11.73 4.63 -7.72
CA ALA A 84 -10.94 5.43 -6.81
C ALA A 84 -11.76 5.85 -5.58
N ALA A 85 -11.25 5.61 -4.38
CA ALA A 85 -11.79 6.14 -3.13
C ALA A 85 -10.66 6.80 -2.33
N ALA A 86 -10.29 8.03 -2.70
CA ALA A 86 -9.18 8.71 -2.05
C ALA A 86 -9.43 8.88 -0.54
N VAL A 87 -8.41 8.64 0.28
CA VAL A 87 -8.44 8.97 1.72
C VAL A 87 -8.40 10.48 1.85
N SER A 88 -9.54 11.08 2.20
CA SER A 88 -9.66 12.53 2.30
C SER A 88 -8.78 13.08 3.43
N GLY A 89 -8.20 14.26 3.22
CA GLY A 89 -7.41 14.96 4.23
C GLY A 89 -5.93 14.58 4.31
N LEU A 90 -5.46 13.54 3.61
CA LEU A 90 -4.02 13.20 3.57
C LEU A 90 -3.18 14.37 3.06
N SER A 91 -2.12 14.71 3.80
CA SER A 91 -1.24 15.85 3.50
C SER A 91 0.11 15.70 4.20
N ALA A 92 0.98 16.71 4.04
CA ALA A 92 2.26 16.76 4.75
C ALA A 92 2.12 16.82 6.28
N THR A 93 0.98 17.27 6.81
CA THR A 93 0.69 17.32 8.27
C THR A 93 -0.25 16.21 8.72
N ASN A 94 -1.06 15.68 7.79
CA ASN A 94 -2.02 14.61 8.04
C ASN A 94 -1.53 13.36 7.34
N THR A 95 -0.56 12.69 7.94
CA THR A 95 0.12 11.54 7.35
C THR A 95 -0.54 10.22 7.76
N LEU A 96 -0.28 9.16 7.01
CA LEU A 96 -0.63 7.79 7.38
C LEU A 96 0.64 6.96 7.56
N THR A 97 0.76 6.27 8.69
CA THR A 97 1.80 5.26 8.92
C THR A 97 1.15 3.95 9.29
N ILE A 98 1.44 2.89 8.55
CA ILE A 98 1.03 1.52 8.85
C ILE A 98 2.29 0.78 9.24
N ARG A 99 2.37 0.30 10.49
CA ARG A 99 3.57 -0.33 11.01
C ARG A 99 3.31 -1.52 11.92
N ALA A 100 4.25 -2.44 12.01
CA ALA A 100 4.27 -3.41 13.11
C ALA A 100 4.31 -2.68 14.47
N ALA A 101 3.55 -3.17 15.45
CA ALA A 101 3.70 -2.69 16.81
C ALA A 101 5.06 -3.11 17.39
N SER A 102 5.47 -2.50 18.50
CA SER A 102 6.79 -2.75 19.09
C SER A 102 6.91 -4.19 19.58
N GLY A 103 7.83 -4.97 19.00
CA GLY A 103 8.04 -6.37 19.36
C GLY A 103 7.27 -7.36 18.50
N GLU A 104 6.39 -6.86 17.62
CA GLU A 104 5.55 -7.65 16.73
C GLU A 104 6.25 -7.91 15.39
N ASN A 105 5.87 -9.01 14.71
CA ASN A 105 6.28 -9.32 13.34
C ASN A 105 5.06 -9.78 12.50
N PRO A 106 4.10 -8.89 12.24
CA PRO A 106 2.86 -9.23 11.55
C PRO A 106 3.13 -9.75 10.13
N VAL A 107 2.51 -10.90 9.85
CA VAL A 107 2.61 -11.58 8.55
C VAL A 107 1.31 -11.43 7.79
N PHE A 108 1.38 -10.88 6.58
CA PHE A 108 0.28 -10.76 5.64
C PHE A 108 0.47 -11.77 4.51
N SER A 109 -0.50 -12.65 4.31
CA SER A 109 -0.44 -13.70 3.30
C SER A 109 -1.70 -13.79 2.46
N GLY A 110 -1.54 -13.85 1.15
CA GLY A 110 -2.63 -14.04 0.21
C GLY A 110 -2.50 -13.16 -1.03
N SER A 111 -3.45 -13.35 -1.95
CA SER A 111 -3.49 -12.68 -3.26
C SER A 111 -4.88 -12.16 -3.58
N SER A 112 -5.51 -11.46 -2.64
CA SER A 112 -6.88 -10.95 -2.81
C SER A 112 -6.95 -9.42 -2.89
N ALA A 113 -5.92 -8.68 -2.48
CA ALA A 113 -5.93 -7.23 -2.58
C ALA A 113 -5.93 -6.80 -4.05
N ILE A 114 -6.94 -6.05 -4.47
CA ILE A 114 -7.15 -5.68 -5.87
C ILE A 114 -6.37 -4.40 -6.19
N SER A 115 -5.55 -4.43 -7.26
CA SER A 115 -4.99 -3.20 -7.82
C SER A 115 -6.09 -2.44 -8.56
N LYS A 116 -6.08 -1.11 -8.39
CA LYS A 116 -6.91 -0.21 -9.20
C LYS A 116 -6.69 -0.38 -10.71
N PHE A 117 -5.55 -0.93 -11.15
CA PHE A 117 -5.32 -1.22 -12.57
C PHE A 117 -6.35 -2.19 -13.17
N GLY A 118 -6.85 -3.13 -12.37
CA GLY A 118 -7.86 -4.09 -12.81
C GLY A 118 -8.04 -5.25 -11.82
N THR A 119 -9.20 -5.88 -11.85
CA THR A 119 -9.58 -6.97 -10.93
C THR A 119 -8.71 -8.23 -11.05
N SER A 120 -8.08 -8.45 -12.21
CA SER A 120 -7.14 -9.56 -12.43
C SER A 120 -5.72 -9.30 -11.89
N TYR A 121 -5.46 -8.11 -11.35
CA TYR A 121 -4.16 -7.71 -10.82
C TYR A 121 -4.25 -7.74 -9.30
N THR A 122 -4.13 -8.93 -8.73
CA THR A 122 -4.25 -9.12 -7.29
C THR A 122 -2.89 -9.36 -6.62
N GLY A 123 -2.81 -8.97 -5.35
CA GLY A 123 -1.63 -9.16 -4.54
C GLY A 123 -1.95 -9.16 -3.06
N THR A 124 -0.96 -8.86 -2.23
CA THR A 124 -1.12 -8.96 -0.78
C THR A 124 -1.63 -7.66 -0.17
N ILE A 125 -1.02 -6.51 -0.50
CA ILE A 125 -1.45 -5.19 -0.03
C ILE A 125 -1.40 -4.20 -1.21
N ALA A 126 -2.49 -3.49 -1.45
CA ALA A 126 -2.59 -2.49 -2.51
C ALA A 126 -2.93 -1.10 -1.98
N PHE A 127 -2.45 -0.09 -2.70
CA PHE A 127 -2.70 1.33 -2.48
C PHE A 127 -3.04 1.97 -3.82
N ALA A 128 -3.98 2.91 -3.82
CA ALA A 128 -4.38 3.65 -5.00
C ALA A 128 -4.42 5.15 -4.68
N ASN A 129 -3.64 5.93 -5.43
CA ASN A 129 -3.57 7.39 -5.32
C ASN A 129 -3.30 7.91 -3.90
N THR A 130 -2.53 7.16 -3.11
CA THR A 130 -2.32 7.45 -1.69
C THR A 130 -0.98 8.15 -1.47
N SER A 131 -1.01 9.45 -1.16
CA SER A 131 0.18 10.24 -0.81
C SER A 131 0.46 10.24 0.69
N TYR A 132 1.64 10.68 1.11
CA TYR A 132 1.99 10.89 2.53
C TYR A 132 1.77 9.64 3.41
N THR A 133 2.09 8.47 2.85
CA THR A 133 1.83 7.17 3.47
C THR A 133 3.12 6.39 3.64
N THR A 134 3.33 5.81 4.82
CA THR A 134 4.45 4.94 5.14
C THR A 134 3.95 3.54 5.48
N VAL A 135 4.51 2.52 4.84
CA VAL A 135 4.33 1.10 5.18
C VAL A 135 5.64 0.57 5.76
N GLU A 136 5.58 0.01 6.97
CA GLU A 136 6.78 -0.23 7.75
C GLU A 136 6.78 -1.52 8.58
N GLY A 137 7.89 -2.26 8.54
CA GLY A 137 8.10 -3.37 9.48
C GLY A 137 7.20 -4.59 9.24
N LEU A 138 6.58 -4.72 8.07
CA LEU A 138 5.64 -5.81 7.78
C LEU A 138 6.33 -6.99 7.08
N THR A 139 5.85 -8.20 7.34
CA THR A 139 6.15 -9.37 6.51
C THR A 139 5.01 -9.60 5.52
N VAL A 140 5.29 -9.65 4.21
CA VAL A 140 4.27 -9.70 3.14
C VAL A 140 4.62 -10.80 2.14
N LEU A 141 3.68 -11.72 1.87
CA LEU A 141 3.91 -12.83 0.95
C LEU A 141 2.68 -13.34 0.20
N GLY A 142 2.93 -14.09 -0.88
CA GLY A 142 1.94 -14.90 -1.57
C GLY A 142 1.09 -14.15 -2.61
N GLY A 143 1.38 -12.87 -2.86
CA GLY A 143 0.64 -12.08 -3.84
C GLY A 143 1.01 -12.42 -5.29
N THR A 144 0.03 -12.83 -6.10
CA THR A 144 0.29 -13.36 -7.46
C THR A 144 0.88 -12.33 -8.42
N SER A 145 0.40 -11.08 -8.36
CA SER A 145 0.91 -9.98 -9.19
C SER A 145 1.89 -9.10 -8.42
N PHE A 146 1.66 -8.89 -7.12
CA PHE A 146 2.52 -8.06 -6.28
C PHE A 146 2.43 -8.41 -4.78
N GLY A 147 3.48 -8.10 -4.01
CA GLY A 147 3.43 -8.07 -2.54
C GLY A 147 2.81 -6.77 -2.04
N ILE A 148 3.56 -5.67 -2.17
CA ILE A 148 3.11 -4.31 -1.82
C ILE A 148 3.05 -3.48 -3.10
N HIS A 149 1.89 -2.90 -3.40
CA HIS A 149 1.69 -2.15 -4.64
C HIS A 149 1.06 -0.79 -4.41
N LEU A 150 1.66 0.24 -5.01
CA LEU A 150 1.04 1.54 -5.20
C LEU A 150 0.66 1.67 -6.67
N TYR A 151 -0.61 1.93 -6.94
CA TYR A 151 -1.11 2.37 -8.23
C TYR A 151 -1.43 3.87 -8.17
N SER A 152 -1.03 4.61 -9.19
CA SER A 152 -1.17 6.07 -9.23
C SER A 152 -1.62 6.54 -10.61
N ASP A 153 -2.88 6.91 -10.79
CA ASP A 153 -3.33 7.58 -12.02
C ASP A 153 -3.30 9.11 -11.95
N THR A 154 -3.10 9.65 -10.76
CA THR A 154 -2.71 11.04 -10.51
C THR A 154 -1.25 11.10 -10.04
N THR A 155 -0.72 12.29 -9.76
CA THR A 155 0.59 12.39 -9.09
C THR A 155 0.44 11.99 -7.63
N THR A 156 1.12 10.92 -7.23
CA THR A 156 1.25 10.51 -5.82
C THR A 156 2.62 10.93 -5.31
N THR A 157 2.68 11.44 -4.08
CA THR A 157 3.92 11.92 -3.47
C THR A 157 4.12 11.38 -2.05
N ASN A 158 5.37 11.29 -1.59
CA ASN A 158 5.70 10.90 -0.22
C ASN A 158 5.13 9.52 0.18
N PHE A 159 5.22 8.54 -0.72
CA PHE A 159 4.90 7.15 -0.40
C PHE A 159 6.20 6.41 -0.03
N THR A 160 6.21 5.74 1.11
CA THR A 160 7.39 5.06 1.63
C THR A 160 7.08 3.61 1.96
N VAL A 161 7.93 2.69 1.50
CA VAL A 161 7.95 1.29 1.96
C VAL A 161 9.31 1.04 2.61
N ARG A 162 9.32 0.69 3.90
CA ARG A 162 10.58 0.49 4.61
C ARG A 162 10.56 -0.61 5.65
N ARG A 163 11.74 -1.22 5.91
CA ARG A 163 11.90 -2.27 6.92
C ARG A 163 10.94 -3.46 6.74
N CYS A 164 10.42 -3.67 5.53
CA CYS A 164 9.53 -4.79 5.24
C CYS A 164 10.32 -6.00 4.72
N THR A 165 9.81 -7.19 5.02
CA THR A 165 10.24 -8.45 4.40
C THR A 165 9.19 -8.88 3.38
N VAL A 166 9.54 -8.93 2.09
CA VAL A 166 8.58 -9.20 1.01
C VAL A 166 9.05 -10.35 0.14
N TYR A 167 8.27 -11.43 0.04
CA TYR A 167 8.72 -12.63 -0.66
C TYR A 167 7.60 -13.50 -1.20
N ASN A 168 7.94 -14.43 -2.10
CA ASN A 168 6.98 -15.34 -2.75
C ASN A 168 5.83 -14.59 -3.45
N CYS A 169 6.16 -13.51 -4.16
CA CYS A 169 5.18 -12.67 -4.87
C CYS A 169 5.51 -12.56 -6.37
N GLY A 170 4.60 -12.03 -7.19
CA GLY A 170 4.92 -11.63 -8.57
C GLY A 170 6.04 -10.58 -8.58
N VAL A 171 5.69 -9.31 -8.40
CA VAL A 171 6.63 -8.24 -8.04
C VAL A 171 6.64 -8.09 -6.52
N GLY A 172 7.78 -7.99 -5.86
CA GLY A 172 7.81 -7.80 -4.40
C GLY A 172 7.19 -6.46 -4.00
N ILE A 173 7.84 -5.36 -4.39
CA ILE A 173 7.37 -3.99 -4.15
C ILE A 173 7.21 -3.30 -5.50
N TYR A 174 6.04 -2.75 -5.79
CA TYR A 174 5.78 -2.10 -7.07
C TYR A 174 5.11 -0.73 -6.95
N LEU A 175 5.82 0.33 -7.32
CA LEU A 175 5.24 1.68 -7.42
C LEU A 175 4.93 2.01 -8.90
N TYR A 176 3.65 2.10 -9.23
CA TYR A 176 3.14 2.16 -10.60
C TYR A 176 2.40 3.46 -10.90
N GLY A 177 2.97 4.32 -11.75
CA GLY A 177 2.26 5.43 -12.37
C GLY A 177 1.51 5.03 -13.66
N ASN A 178 0.25 5.44 -13.79
CA ASN A 178 -0.60 5.26 -14.98
C ASN A 178 -1.29 6.55 -15.42
N GLY A 179 -0.67 7.31 -16.31
CA GLY A 179 -1.08 8.71 -16.56
C GLY A 179 -0.47 9.65 -15.53
N GLY A 180 -0.48 9.26 -14.25
CA GLY A 180 0.23 9.92 -13.16
C GLY A 180 1.72 9.53 -12.99
N THR A 181 2.36 10.14 -11.99
CA THR A 181 3.75 9.87 -11.58
C THR A 181 3.85 9.54 -10.10
N VAL A 182 4.90 8.81 -9.72
CA VAL A 182 5.28 8.58 -8.32
C VAL A 182 6.44 9.51 -7.98
N ASN A 183 6.23 10.42 -7.03
CA ASN A 183 7.15 11.50 -6.70
C ASN A 183 7.58 11.47 -5.22
N ASN A 184 8.75 12.03 -4.93
CA ASN A 184 9.38 12.09 -3.61
C ASN A 184 9.13 10.84 -2.73
N SER A 185 9.31 9.65 -3.31
CA SER A 185 8.92 8.38 -2.68
C SER A 185 10.15 7.52 -2.40
N PHE A 186 10.04 6.64 -1.41
CA PHE A 186 11.17 5.89 -0.88
C PHE A 186 10.84 4.40 -0.81
N VAL A 187 11.79 3.58 -1.27
CA VAL A 187 11.80 2.14 -0.99
C VAL A 187 13.14 1.85 -0.32
N GLU A 188 13.13 1.60 0.98
CA GLU A 188 14.38 1.55 1.76
C GLU A 188 14.42 0.50 2.85
N ASN A 189 15.60 -0.03 3.16
CA ASN A 189 15.79 -0.98 4.26
C ASN A 189 14.88 -2.22 4.18
N ASN A 190 14.46 -2.64 2.99
CA ASN A 190 13.62 -3.82 2.81
C ASN A 190 14.46 -5.06 2.48
N PHE A 191 13.95 -6.24 2.87
CA PHE A 191 14.47 -7.53 2.42
C PHE A 191 13.48 -8.15 1.43
N VAL A 192 13.88 -8.27 0.16
CA VAL A 192 13.02 -8.77 -0.92
C VAL A 192 13.65 -9.99 -1.58
N TYR A 193 12.93 -11.12 -1.61
CA TYR A 193 13.46 -12.37 -2.18
C TYR A 193 12.35 -13.24 -2.75
N ASN A 194 12.66 -14.19 -3.63
CA ASN A 194 11.67 -15.07 -4.25
C ASN A 194 10.45 -14.38 -4.87
N CYS A 195 10.73 -13.30 -5.59
CA CYS A 195 9.71 -12.61 -6.37
C CYS A 195 10.04 -12.73 -7.87
N PRO A 196 9.74 -13.85 -8.55
CA PRO A 196 10.20 -14.15 -9.91
C PRO A 196 9.67 -13.24 -11.02
N VAL A 197 8.87 -12.22 -10.70
CA VAL A 197 8.24 -11.32 -11.67
C VAL A 197 7.41 -12.11 -12.67
N THR A 198 6.44 -12.82 -12.12
CA THR A 198 5.45 -13.60 -12.88
C THR A 198 4.11 -12.85 -12.94
N GLY A 199 3.23 -13.30 -13.84
CA GLY A 199 1.86 -12.79 -13.92
C GLY A 199 1.73 -11.47 -14.70
N SER A 200 0.62 -10.78 -14.48
CA SER A 200 0.13 -9.71 -15.35
C SER A 200 1.01 -8.44 -15.36
N PHE A 201 1.92 -8.27 -14.39
CA PHE A 201 2.87 -7.16 -14.36
C PHE A 201 4.26 -7.49 -14.91
N ALA A 202 4.51 -8.73 -15.35
CA ALA A 202 5.82 -9.14 -15.87
C ALA A 202 6.29 -8.37 -17.12
N SER A 203 5.36 -7.78 -17.88
CA SER A 203 5.69 -6.91 -19.02
C SER A 203 6.07 -5.49 -18.62
N PHE A 204 5.74 -5.06 -17.39
CA PHE A 204 5.91 -3.68 -16.90
C PHE A 204 6.93 -3.56 -15.77
N SER A 205 7.23 -4.66 -15.08
CA SER A 205 8.34 -4.81 -14.15
C SER A 205 9.18 -5.99 -14.60
N GLN A 206 10.50 -5.89 -14.45
CA GLN A 206 11.43 -6.99 -14.68
C GLN A 206 12.31 -7.25 -13.44
N GLY A 207 11.99 -6.61 -12.32
CA GLY A 207 12.72 -6.73 -11.06
C GLY A 207 11.82 -7.00 -9.87
N ALA A 208 12.41 -7.58 -8.83
CA ALA A 208 11.71 -7.85 -7.55
C ALA A 208 11.20 -6.56 -6.89
N ILE A 209 11.87 -5.43 -7.15
CA ILE A 209 11.36 -4.09 -6.88
C ILE A 209 11.13 -3.38 -8.22
N GLY A 210 9.90 -2.98 -8.50
CA GLY A 210 9.50 -2.34 -9.75
C GLY A 210 9.15 -0.86 -9.59
N PHE A 211 9.37 -0.08 -10.65
CA PHE A 211 8.88 1.29 -10.78
C PHE A 211 8.35 1.53 -12.19
N ARG A 212 7.19 2.17 -12.29
CA ARG A 212 6.68 2.71 -13.57
C ARG A 212 6.38 4.19 -13.43
N ARG A 213 6.91 4.99 -14.36
CA ARG A 213 6.84 6.46 -14.36
C ARG A 213 7.26 7.09 -13.02
N PRO A 214 8.41 6.70 -12.43
CA PRO A 214 8.95 7.40 -11.28
C PRO A 214 9.36 8.82 -11.71
N SER A 215 9.00 9.84 -10.94
CA SER A 215 9.50 11.22 -11.12
C SER A 215 10.67 11.50 -10.18
N SER A 216 10.50 11.17 -8.90
CA SER A 216 11.57 11.18 -7.89
C SER A 216 11.32 10.02 -6.94
N VAL A 217 12.07 8.94 -7.12
CA VAL A 217 12.01 7.77 -6.25
C VAL A 217 13.43 7.41 -5.84
N THR A 218 13.62 7.21 -4.54
CA THR A 218 14.88 6.78 -3.95
C THR A 218 14.79 5.31 -3.56
N LEU A 219 15.72 4.52 -4.07
CA LEU A 219 15.96 3.14 -3.64
C LEU A 219 17.27 3.12 -2.85
N GLN A 220 17.23 2.76 -1.56
CA GLN A 220 18.44 2.72 -0.72
C GLN A 220 18.40 1.62 0.35
N HIS A 221 19.55 1.01 0.64
CA HIS A 221 19.70 0.02 1.72
C HIS A 221 18.76 -1.19 1.65
N ASN A 222 18.30 -1.58 0.46
CA ASN A 222 17.51 -2.80 0.32
C ASN A 222 18.42 -3.99 0.06
N THR A 223 18.09 -5.13 0.65
CA THR A 223 18.69 -6.41 0.31
C THR A 223 17.74 -7.15 -0.63
N VAL A 224 18.21 -7.46 -1.84
CA VAL A 224 17.42 -8.18 -2.84
C VAL A 224 18.13 -9.47 -3.19
N VAL A 225 17.51 -10.60 -2.87
CA VAL A 225 18.00 -11.91 -3.31
C VAL A 225 17.32 -12.24 -4.62
N ARG A 226 18.13 -12.35 -5.67
CA ARG A 226 17.63 -12.65 -7.00
C ARG A 226 17.20 -14.11 -7.07
N ASN A 227 16.00 -14.35 -7.56
CA ASN A 227 15.50 -15.69 -7.85
C ASN A 227 15.59 -16.01 -9.34
N SER A 228 15.68 -17.30 -9.67
CA SER A 228 15.56 -17.78 -11.04
C SER A 228 14.22 -17.33 -11.61
N GLY A 229 14.22 -16.39 -12.56
CA GLY A 229 13.00 -15.84 -13.17
C GLY A 229 13.01 -14.32 -13.29
N THR A 230 13.66 -13.59 -12.37
CA THR A 230 13.80 -12.13 -12.54
C THR A 230 15.01 -11.78 -13.39
N THR A 231 14.88 -10.76 -14.23
CA THR A 231 16.01 -10.19 -14.97
C THR A 231 16.86 -9.29 -14.07
N TYR A 232 16.22 -8.55 -13.15
CA TYR A 232 16.88 -7.56 -12.30
C TYR A 232 16.48 -7.67 -10.82
N GLY A 233 17.30 -7.11 -9.91
CA GLY A 233 16.89 -6.92 -8.51
C GLY A 233 15.88 -5.78 -8.38
N ALA A 234 16.15 -4.66 -9.06
CA ALA A 234 15.24 -3.54 -9.21
C ALA A 234 15.12 -3.14 -10.68
N TYR A 235 13.94 -2.69 -11.11
CA TYR A 235 13.67 -2.26 -12.48
C TYR A 235 12.80 -1.00 -12.49
N GLY A 236 13.16 -0.01 -13.31
CA GLY A 236 12.38 1.22 -13.48
C GLY A 236 12.12 1.52 -14.95
N TRP A 237 10.87 1.80 -15.30
CA TRP A 237 10.46 2.22 -16.64
C TRP A 237 9.80 3.60 -16.62
N SER A 238 10.39 4.60 -17.29
CA SER A 238 9.85 5.97 -17.33
C SER A 238 8.92 6.26 -18.51
N GLY A 239 8.81 5.38 -19.51
CA GLY A 239 7.89 5.56 -20.64
C GLY A 239 8.19 6.75 -21.56
N GLY A 240 9.45 7.19 -21.65
CA GLY A 240 9.91 8.24 -22.58
C GLY A 240 10.12 9.63 -21.97
N THR A 241 9.85 9.80 -20.68
CA THR A 241 10.19 11.03 -19.94
C THR A 241 11.57 10.91 -19.27
N THR A 242 12.27 12.05 -19.15
CA THR A 242 13.64 12.21 -18.62
C THR A 242 13.75 11.97 -17.12
N TYR A 243 13.08 10.97 -16.56
CA TYR A 243 13.12 10.69 -15.14
C TYR A 243 14.01 9.49 -14.86
N LYS A 244 15.11 9.76 -14.15
CA LYS A 244 16.06 8.75 -13.68
C LYS A 244 15.77 8.49 -12.20
N PRO A 245 15.34 7.28 -11.82
CA PRO A 245 15.31 6.92 -10.41
C PRO A 245 16.71 7.14 -9.82
N THR A 246 16.77 7.77 -8.64
CA THR A 246 18.04 7.93 -7.94
C THR A 246 18.29 6.64 -7.17
N PHE A 247 19.14 5.78 -7.73
CA PHE A 247 19.60 4.59 -7.04
C PHE A 247 20.82 4.96 -6.19
N ARG A 248 20.65 5.00 -4.87
CA ARG A 248 21.77 5.09 -3.93
C ARG A 248 22.09 3.66 -3.48
N TYR A 249 23.04 3.03 -4.17
CA TYR A 249 23.35 1.63 -3.98
C TYR A 249 24.11 1.39 -2.67
N ASN A 250 23.43 0.72 -1.74
CA ASN A 250 24.00 -0.23 -0.79
C ASN A 250 23.15 -1.50 -0.91
N ILE A 251 23.05 -2.04 -2.14
CA ILE A 251 22.33 -3.28 -2.37
C ILE A 251 23.33 -4.41 -2.19
N GLY A 252 23.20 -5.16 -1.09
CA GLY A 252 23.77 -6.50 -1.04
C GLY A 252 23.01 -7.38 -2.03
N ILE A 253 23.45 -7.42 -3.29
CA ILE A 253 22.94 -8.39 -4.28
C ILE A 253 23.67 -9.70 -3.99
N ALA A 254 23.08 -10.54 -3.13
CA ALA A 254 23.49 -11.92 -3.05
C ALA A 254 22.87 -12.65 -4.26
N GLN A 255 23.63 -12.75 -5.35
CA GLN A 255 23.31 -13.73 -6.39
C GLN A 255 23.66 -15.11 -5.83
N VAL A 256 22.67 -15.82 -5.30
CA VAL A 256 22.83 -17.25 -4.98
C VAL A 256 22.67 -18.01 -6.30
N SER A 257 23.69 -17.97 -7.17
CA SER A 257 23.75 -18.88 -8.31
C SER A 257 24.20 -20.25 -7.81
N GLY A 258 23.23 -21.12 -7.53
CA GLY A 258 23.46 -22.54 -7.59
C GLY A 258 23.60 -22.93 -9.06
N SER A 259 24.83 -23.12 -9.51
CA SER A 259 25.13 -23.86 -10.73
C SER A 259 24.53 -25.26 -10.60
N LYS A 260 23.61 -25.62 -11.50
CA LYS A 260 23.45 -27.01 -11.90
C LYS A 260 24.36 -27.22 -13.11
N CYS A 261 25.28 -28.18 -13.00
CA CYS A 261 25.74 -28.95 -14.15
C CYS A 261 24.54 -29.61 -14.83
#